data_AF-A0A5C4S142-F1
#
_entry.id   AF-A0A5C4S142-F1
#
_cell.length_a   1.000
_cell.length_b   1.000
_cell.length_c   1.000
_cell.angle_alpha   90.00
_cell.angle_beta   90.00
_cell.angle_gamma   90.00
#
_symmetry.space_group_name_H-M   'P 1'
#
loop_
_entity.id
_entity.type
_entity.pdbx_description
1 polymer ?
#
loop_
_entity_poly.entity_id
_entity_poly.type
_entity_poly.pdbx_seq_one_letter_code
_entity_poly.pdbx_strand_id
1 'polypeptide(L)'
;MDKQQFSSAAEAFASIVGDDTVKDAIQEEVCKTPLIDTLVRMRMQKGISQKRLAELMQCTPSKISRLESSTDDTLKLSDIKEYVRALNIGMSIVFENNDLPAADQIRQHVFSIHEKLESLVKIAKEVDGDTEIVSKINQFYGEVLFNFLSKFESSHSKLRMVVEPEKGDAERMPVEIENLIIS
;
A
#
# COMPACT_ATOMS: atom_id res chain seq x y z
N MET A 1 11.33 -25.20 31.78
CA MET A 1 11.83 -24.03 31.04
C MET A 1 10.63 -23.35 30.44
N ASP A 2 10.21 -22.21 31.00
CA ASP A 2 9.11 -21.42 30.47
C ASP A 2 9.51 -20.82 29.12
N LYS A 3 8.60 -20.92 28.14
CA LYS A 3 8.73 -20.21 26.86
C LYS A 3 8.30 -18.77 27.10
N GLN A 4 9.24 -17.86 27.34
CA GLN A 4 8.97 -16.44 27.23
C GLN A 4 8.56 -16.12 25.79
N GLN A 5 7.34 -15.61 25.64
CA GLN A 5 6.79 -15.20 24.35
C GLN A 5 6.88 -13.67 24.31
N PHE A 6 7.77 -13.14 23.47
CA PHE A 6 7.97 -11.70 23.30
C PHE A 6 7.06 -11.18 22.19
N SER A 7 6.45 -10.02 22.40
CA SER A 7 5.53 -9.37 21.45
C SER A 7 6.27 -8.57 20.36
N SER A 8 7.54 -8.24 20.60
CA SER A 8 8.38 -7.50 19.66
C SER A 8 9.86 -7.84 19.80
N ALA A 9 10.63 -7.57 18.74
CA ALA A 9 12.08 -7.74 18.75
C ALA A 9 12.75 -6.83 19.80
N ALA A 10 12.22 -5.62 20.02
CA ALA A 10 12.70 -4.69 21.05
C ALA A 10 12.54 -5.28 22.45
N GLU A 11 11.40 -5.93 22.73
CA GLU A 11 11.13 -6.58 24.01
C GLU A 11 12.02 -7.81 24.25
N ALA A 12 12.24 -8.60 23.20
CA ALA A 12 13.20 -9.71 23.27
C ALA A 12 14.62 -9.20 23.56
N PHE A 13 15.05 -8.13 22.90
CA PHE A 13 16.39 -7.58 23.09
C PHE A 13 16.59 -6.92 24.46
N ALA A 14 15.62 -6.13 24.93
CA ALA A 14 15.63 -5.54 26.28
C ALA A 14 15.71 -6.62 27.37
N SER A 15 15.01 -7.75 27.19
CA SER A 15 15.07 -8.88 28.13
C SER A 15 16.44 -9.58 28.16
N ILE A 16 17.15 -9.61 27.02
CA ILE A 16 18.49 -10.21 26.91
C ILE A 16 19.54 -9.30 27.52
N VAL A 17 19.41 -7.99 27.31
CA VAL A 17 20.37 -6.98 27.79
C VAL A 17 20.08 -6.55 29.25
N GLY A 18 18.86 -6.81 29.75
CA GLY A 18 18.44 -6.46 31.11
C GLY A 18 18.25 -4.95 31.31
N ASP A 19 17.97 -4.21 30.23
CA ASP A 19 17.88 -2.76 30.23
C ASP A 19 16.68 -2.31 29.40
N ASP A 20 15.66 -1.77 30.08
CA ASP A 20 14.43 -1.29 29.45
C ASP A 20 14.65 0.00 28.67
N THR A 21 15.75 0.75 28.90
CA THR A 21 16.08 1.94 28.09
C THR A 21 16.45 1.58 26.65
N VAL A 22 16.88 0.33 26.43
CA VAL A 22 17.15 -0.23 25.10
C VAL A 22 15.85 -0.37 24.29
N LYS A 23 14.72 -0.62 24.95
CA LYS A 23 13.41 -0.71 24.28
C LYS A 23 13.03 0.64 23.67
N ASP A 24 13.18 1.71 24.44
CA ASP A 24 12.86 3.07 24.00
C ASP A 24 13.79 3.52 22.86
N ALA A 25 15.09 3.23 22.97
CA ALA A 25 16.06 3.52 21.92
C ALA A 25 15.76 2.77 20.61
N ILE A 26 15.39 1.48 20.68
CA ILE A 26 15.00 0.70 19.50
C ILE A 26 13.70 1.25 18.91
N GLN A 27 12.70 1.58 19.73
CA GLN A 27 11.44 2.16 19.24
C GLN A 27 11.65 3.52 18.57
N GLU A 28 12.53 4.35 19.12
CA GLU A 28 12.88 5.64 18.53
C GLU A 28 13.58 5.47 17.18
N GLU A 29 14.46 4.49 17.04
CA GLU A 29 15.16 4.19 15.78
C GLU A 29 14.20 3.63 14.72
N VAL A 30 13.30 2.72 15.09
CA VAL A 30 12.28 2.16 14.18
C VAL A 30 11.36 3.25 13.61
N CYS A 31 11.06 4.29 14.40
CA CYS A 31 10.27 5.43 13.92
C CYS A 31 11.03 6.29 12.90
N LYS A 32 12.35 6.21 12.83
CA LYS A 32 13.21 7.04 11.96
C LYS A 32 13.55 6.41 10.62
N THR A 33 13.26 5.13 10.41
CA THR A 33 13.65 4.38 9.19
C THR A 33 12.52 3.73 8.35
N PRO A 34 11.23 4.09 8.46
CA PRO A 34 10.17 3.34 7.78
C PRO A 34 10.32 3.28 6.24
N LEU A 35 10.82 4.34 5.61
CA LEU A 35 11.07 4.37 4.17
C LEU A 35 12.29 3.51 3.80
N ILE A 36 13.40 3.62 4.54
CA ILE A 36 14.59 2.79 4.32
C ILE A 36 14.26 1.31 4.47
N ASP A 37 13.55 0.92 5.53
CA ASP A 37 13.12 -0.46 5.75
C ASP A 37 12.26 -0.98 4.60
N THR A 38 11.40 -0.12 4.05
CA THR A 38 10.59 -0.44 2.87
C THR A 38 11.47 -0.67 1.64
N LEU A 39 12.46 0.19 1.38
CA LEU A 39 13.40 0.04 0.25
C LEU A 39 14.22 -1.25 0.38
N VAL A 40 14.76 -1.54 1.56
CA VAL A 40 15.51 -2.77 1.84
C VAL A 40 14.64 -4.01 1.63
N ARG A 41 13.40 -3.99 2.13
CA ARG A 41 12.45 -5.10 1.94
C ARG A 41 12.13 -5.32 0.46
N MET A 42 11.88 -4.26 -0.30
CA MET A 42 11.66 -4.34 -1.76
C MET A 42 12.89 -4.93 -2.47
N ARG A 43 14.09 -4.49 -2.12
CA ARG A 43 15.34 -5.04 -2.66
C ARG A 43 15.45 -6.54 -2.38
N MET A 44 15.20 -6.95 -1.14
CA MET A 44 15.27 -8.35 -0.72
C MET A 44 14.23 -9.22 -1.44
N GLN A 45 13.00 -8.72 -1.62
CA GLN A 45 11.94 -9.40 -2.38
C GLN A 45 12.33 -9.62 -3.85
N LYS A 46 13.11 -8.71 -4.44
CA LYS A 46 13.67 -8.86 -5.79
C LYS A 46 14.93 -9.74 -5.85
N GLY A 47 15.43 -10.24 -4.71
CA GLY A 47 16.66 -11.04 -4.66
C GLY A 47 17.94 -10.29 -5.01
N ILE A 48 17.93 -8.95 -4.94
CA ILE A 48 19.07 -8.12 -5.33
C ILE A 48 19.98 -7.90 -4.12
N SER A 49 21.28 -8.21 -4.24
CA SER A 49 22.26 -7.92 -3.19
C SER A 49 22.65 -6.44 -3.17
N GLN A 50 23.20 -5.94 -2.05
CA GLN A 50 23.72 -4.57 -1.98
C GLN A 50 24.80 -4.31 -3.05
N LYS A 51 25.67 -5.29 -3.31
CA LYS A 51 26.69 -5.19 -4.37
C LYS A 51 26.05 -5.04 -5.75
N ARG A 52 25.04 -5.87 -6.05
CA ARG A 52 24.34 -5.80 -7.33
C ARG A 52 23.57 -4.49 -7.49
N LEU A 53 22.94 -4.01 -6.40
CA LEU A 53 22.29 -2.71 -6.40
C LEU A 53 23.28 -1.57 -6.66
N ALA A 54 24.46 -1.62 -6.04
CA ALA A 54 25.51 -0.62 -6.25
C ALA A 54 25.95 -0.55 -7.72
N GLU A 55 26.11 -1.70 -8.38
CA GLU A 55 26.39 -1.78 -9.82
C GLU A 55 25.26 -1.15 -10.66
N LEU A 56 23.99 -1.48 -10.36
CA LEU A 56 22.83 -0.94 -11.07
C LEU A 56 22.66 0.57 -10.87
N MET A 57 22.97 1.08 -9.69
CA MET A 57 22.97 2.50 -9.35
C MET A 57 24.28 3.21 -9.75
N GLN A 58 25.25 2.50 -10.32
CA GLN A 58 26.57 3.03 -10.70
C GLN A 58 27.29 3.75 -9.54
N CYS A 59 27.25 3.15 -8.34
CA CYS A 59 27.87 3.71 -7.15
C CYS A 59 28.69 2.66 -6.38
N THR A 60 29.35 3.07 -5.31
CA THR A 60 30.13 2.14 -4.48
C THR A 60 29.21 1.30 -3.58
N PRO A 61 29.56 0.03 -3.28
CA PRO A 61 28.84 -0.76 -2.29
C PRO A 61 28.74 -0.07 -0.92
N SER A 62 29.75 0.73 -0.55
CA SER A 62 29.74 1.55 0.66
C SER A 62 28.69 2.66 0.65
N LYS A 63 28.29 3.19 -0.52
CA LYS A 63 27.18 4.15 -0.64
C LYS A 63 25.86 3.45 -0.30
N ILE A 64 25.62 2.27 -0.86
CA ILE A 64 24.41 1.48 -0.57
C ILE A 64 24.34 1.09 0.90
N SER A 65 25.45 0.59 1.46
CA SER A 65 25.50 0.23 2.88
C SER A 65 25.17 1.41 3.79
N ARG A 66 25.67 2.62 3.49
CA ARG A 66 25.34 3.82 4.28
C ARG A 66 23.90 4.27 4.10
N LEU A 67 23.36 4.17 2.88
CA LEU A 67 21.97 4.51 2.58
C LEU A 67 21.00 3.58 3.32
N GLU A 68 21.27 2.27 3.33
CA GLU A 68 20.43 1.29 4.01
C GLU A 68 20.57 1.31 5.54
N SER A 69 21.55 2.05 6.06
CA SER A 69 21.79 2.21 7.50
C SER A 69 21.59 3.66 7.98
N SER A 70 21.02 4.53 7.14
CA SER A 70 20.75 5.93 7.51
C SER A 70 19.34 6.07 8.09
N THR A 71 18.91 7.31 8.36
CA THR A 71 17.52 7.62 8.71
C THR A 71 16.79 8.26 7.53
N ASP A 72 15.47 8.19 7.55
CA ASP A 72 14.61 8.72 6.48
C ASP A 72 14.85 10.23 6.26
N ASP A 73 15.11 11.00 7.33
CA ASP A 73 15.39 12.44 7.26
C ASP A 73 16.63 12.80 6.44
N THR A 74 17.55 11.86 6.30
CA THR A 74 18.80 12.07 5.56
C THR A 74 18.71 11.58 4.10
N LEU A 75 17.62 10.91 3.74
CA LEU A 75 17.43 10.41 2.38
C LEU A 75 17.19 11.55 1.40
N LYS A 76 17.97 11.55 0.33
CA LYS A 76 17.73 12.42 -0.81
C LYS A 76 16.72 11.78 -1.74
N LEU A 77 15.80 12.59 -2.26
CA LEU A 77 14.84 12.14 -3.27
C LEU A 77 15.52 11.52 -4.50
N SER A 78 16.70 12.02 -4.88
CA SER A 78 17.51 11.45 -5.95
C SER A 78 17.95 10.01 -5.65
N ASP A 79 18.39 9.74 -4.42
CA ASP A 79 18.84 8.41 -4.01
C ASP A 79 17.66 7.43 -3.98
N ILE A 80 16.49 7.85 -3.48
CA ILE A 80 15.26 7.04 -3.51
C ILE A 80 14.88 6.70 -4.97
N LYS A 81 14.86 7.72 -5.84
CA LYS A 81 14.52 7.56 -7.26
C LYS A 81 15.47 6.63 -8.00
N GLU A 82 16.78 6.73 -7.74
CA GLU A 82 17.78 5.82 -8.32
C GLU A 82 17.64 4.40 -7.79
N TYR A 83 17.37 4.25 -6.50
CA TYR A 83 17.19 2.96 -5.84
C TYR A 83 16.00 2.20 -6.43
N VAL A 84 14.80 2.81 -6.44
CA VAL A 84 13.58 2.15 -6.96
C VAL A 84 13.67 1.89 -8.47
N ARG A 85 14.33 2.78 -9.23
CA ARG A 85 14.62 2.55 -10.66
C ARG A 85 15.52 1.32 -10.85
N ALA A 86 16.58 1.17 -10.04
CA ALA A 86 17.45 0.01 -10.09
C ALA A 86 16.73 -1.31 -9.75
N LEU A 87 15.65 -1.23 -8.97
CA LEU A 87 14.75 -2.37 -8.69
C LEU A 87 13.67 -2.60 -9.77
N ASN A 88 13.63 -1.77 -10.81
CA ASN A 88 12.56 -1.73 -11.81
C ASN A 88 11.17 -1.54 -11.18
N ILE A 89 11.08 -0.61 -10.23
CA ILE A 89 9.85 -0.21 -9.53
C ILE A 89 9.51 1.22 -9.91
N GLY A 90 8.24 1.46 -10.26
CA GLY A 90 7.72 2.80 -10.51
C GLY A 90 7.56 3.60 -9.21
N MET A 91 7.90 4.89 -9.24
CA MET A 91 7.68 5.81 -8.12
C MET A 91 6.71 6.90 -8.54
N SER A 92 5.69 7.14 -7.71
CA SER A 92 4.77 8.27 -7.81
C SER A 92 4.80 9.07 -6.52
N ILE A 93 4.84 10.40 -6.63
CA ILE A 93 4.69 11.31 -5.50
C ILE A 93 3.31 11.96 -5.65
N VAL A 94 2.50 11.84 -4.61
CA VAL A 94 1.17 12.45 -4.54
C VAL A 94 1.20 13.49 -3.43
N PHE A 95 0.73 14.70 -3.74
CA PHE A 95 0.48 15.74 -2.75
C PHE A 95 -1.01 15.80 -2.51
N GLU A 96 -1.42 15.50 -1.27
CA GLU A 96 -2.83 15.51 -0.88
C GLU A 96 -3.14 16.81 -0.12
N ASN A 97 -4.32 17.37 -0.38
CA ASN A 97 -4.81 18.50 0.39
C ASN A 97 -5.59 17.96 1.60
N ASN A 98 -4.94 17.89 2.75
CA ASN A 98 -5.53 17.41 3.99
C ASN A 98 -6.59 18.35 4.58
N ASP A 99 -6.69 19.58 4.09
CA ASP A 99 -7.74 20.51 4.49
C ASP A 99 -9.07 20.22 3.77
N LEU A 100 -9.06 19.36 2.75
CA LEU A 100 -10.28 18.93 2.08
C LEU A 100 -11.11 18.04 3.00
N PRO A 101 -12.44 18.25 3.09
CA PRO A 101 -13.33 17.29 3.71
C PRO A 101 -13.17 15.90 3.10
N ALA A 102 -13.35 14.85 3.91
CA ALA A 102 -13.23 13.46 3.45
C ALA A 102 -14.08 13.16 2.19
N ALA A 103 -15.24 13.81 2.05
CA ALA A 103 -16.09 13.68 0.85
C ALA A 103 -15.38 14.14 -0.44
N ASP A 104 -14.59 15.22 -0.37
CA ASP A 104 -13.85 15.74 -1.51
C ASP A 104 -12.61 14.90 -1.82
N GLN A 105 -11.94 14.37 -0.79
CA GLN A 105 -10.86 13.39 -0.97
C GLN A 105 -11.38 12.12 -1.66
N ILE A 106 -12.54 11.60 -1.24
CA ILE A 106 -13.20 10.45 -1.89
C ILE A 106 -13.48 10.77 -3.37
N ARG A 107 -14.00 11.95 -3.69
CA ARG A 107 -14.23 12.37 -5.08
C ARG A 107 -12.95 12.37 -5.91
N GLN A 108 -11.85 12.89 -5.37
CA GLN A 108 -10.56 12.87 -6.07
C GLN A 108 -10.10 11.44 -6.36
N HIS A 109 -10.20 10.53 -5.39
CA HIS A 109 -9.83 9.13 -5.60
C HIS A 109 -10.70 8.45 -6.65
N VAL A 110 -12.00 8.73 -6.71
CA VAL A 110 -12.89 8.21 -7.77
C VAL A 110 -12.39 8.63 -9.15
N PHE A 111 -12.00 9.89 -9.33
CA PHE A 111 -11.41 10.34 -10.61
C PHE A 111 -10.09 9.66 -10.91
N SER A 112 -9.19 9.53 -9.93
CA SER A 112 -7.92 8.81 -10.13
C SER A 112 -8.13 7.34 -10.50
N ILE A 113 -9.10 6.65 -9.88
CA ILE A 113 -9.47 5.27 -10.22
C ILE A 113 -9.96 5.21 -11.67
N HIS A 114 -10.83 6.13 -12.08
CA HIS A 114 -11.32 6.20 -13.46
C HIS A 114 -10.17 6.32 -14.49
N GLU A 115 -9.19 7.21 -14.25
CA GLU A 115 -8.03 7.35 -15.15
C GLU A 115 -7.19 6.06 -15.26
N LYS A 116 -7.06 5.30 -14.16
CA LYS A 116 -6.38 4.00 -14.19
C LYS A 116 -7.17 2.94 -14.94
N LEU A 117 -8.49 2.91 -14.77
CA LEU A 117 -9.35 2.02 -15.56
C LEU A 117 -9.25 2.36 -17.06
N GLU A 118 -9.29 3.63 -17.44
CA GLU A 118 -9.06 4.04 -18.83
C GLU A 118 -7.70 3.60 -19.39
N SER A 119 -6.67 3.52 -18.53
CA SER A 119 -5.37 2.98 -18.94
C SER A 119 -5.44 1.48 -19.23
N LEU A 120 -6.29 0.70 -18.54
CA LEU A 120 -6.54 -0.71 -18.86
C LEU A 120 -7.25 -0.86 -20.20
N VAL A 121 -8.19 0.03 -20.53
CA VAL A 121 -8.85 0.04 -21.84
C VAL A 121 -7.84 0.29 -22.96
N LYS A 122 -6.86 1.18 -22.75
CA LYS A 122 -5.78 1.41 -23.72
C LYS A 122 -4.94 0.16 -23.93
N ILE A 123 -4.53 -0.51 -22.85
CA ILE A 123 -3.80 -1.78 -22.92
C ILE A 123 -4.60 -2.83 -23.71
N ALA A 124 -5.91 -2.96 -23.41
CA ALA A 124 -6.79 -3.90 -24.10
C ALA A 124 -6.90 -3.62 -25.62
N LYS A 125 -6.74 -2.36 -26.05
CA LYS A 125 -6.73 -1.97 -27.47
C LYS A 125 -5.39 -2.21 -28.16
N GLU A 126 -4.29 -2.13 -27.42
CA GLU A 126 -2.92 -2.31 -27.93
C GLU A 126 -2.54 -3.78 -28.11
N VAL A 127 -3.20 -4.69 -27.38
CA VAL A 127 -2.97 -6.12 -27.51
C VAL A 127 -3.74 -6.67 -28.73
N ASP A 128 -3.03 -6.90 -29.82
CA ASP A 128 -3.57 -7.39 -31.09
C ASP A 128 -4.19 -8.80 -30.95
N GLY A 129 -5.49 -8.84 -30.63
CA GLY A 129 -6.27 -10.08 -30.56
C GLY A 129 -5.95 -11.00 -29.37
N ASP A 130 -5.17 -10.55 -28.38
CA ASP A 130 -4.94 -11.33 -27.15
C ASP A 130 -6.19 -11.34 -26.27
N THR A 131 -7.08 -12.29 -26.59
CA THR A 131 -8.34 -12.50 -25.88
C THR A 131 -8.16 -12.85 -24.40
N GLU A 132 -7.00 -13.38 -24.00
CA GLU A 132 -6.73 -13.72 -22.59
C GLU A 132 -6.54 -12.44 -21.76
N ILE A 133 -5.77 -11.47 -22.27
CA ILE A 133 -5.56 -10.18 -21.59
C ILE A 133 -6.88 -9.43 -21.46
N VAL A 134 -7.68 -9.37 -22.52
CA VAL A 134 -8.98 -8.69 -22.51
C VAL A 134 -9.94 -9.37 -21.52
N SER A 135 -9.98 -10.70 -21.49
CA SER A 135 -10.80 -11.46 -20.54
C SER A 135 -10.41 -11.18 -19.08
N LYS A 136 -9.11 -11.17 -18.77
CA LYS A 136 -8.61 -10.84 -17.42
C LYS A 136 -8.93 -9.40 -16.99
N ILE A 137 -8.85 -8.45 -17.91
CA ILE A 137 -9.25 -7.06 -17.64
C ILE A 137 -10.75 -7.01 -17.31
N ASN A 138 -11.60 -7.68 -18.09
CA ASN A 138 -13.04 -7.72 -17.81
C ASN A 138 -13.36 -8.37 -16.45
N GLN A 139 -12.69 -9.49 -16.12
CA GLN A 139 -12.85 -10.12 -14.81
C GLN A 139 -12.46 -9.16 -13.68
N PHE A 140 -11.32 -8.48 -13.81
CA PHE A 140 -10.86 -7.50 -12.84
C PHE A 140 -11.87 -6.37 -12.62
N TYR A 141 -12.51 -5.86 -13.68
CA TYR A 141 -13.56 -4.83 -13.56
C TYR A 141 -14.73 -5.32 -12.71
N GLY A 142 -15.19 -6.56 -12.94
CA GLY A 142 -16.26 -7.17 -12.15
C GLY A 142 -15.89 -7.30 -10.67
N GLU A 143 -14.67 -7.78 -10.38
CA GLU A 143 -14.16 -7.91 -9.01
C GLU A 143 -14.07 -6.56 -8.30
N VAL A 144 -13.52 -5.54 -8.96
CA VAL A 144 -13.39 -4.19 -8.42
C VAL A 144 -14.76 -3.57 -8.14
N LEU A 145 -15.71 -3.68 -9.08
CA LEU A 145 -17.06 -3.18 -8.91
C LEU A 145 -17.76 -3.85 -7.72
N PHE A 146 -17.71 -5.18 -7.64
CA PHE A 146 -18.29 -5.93 -6.53
C PHE A 146 -17.71 -5.49 -5.18
N ASN A 147 -16.38 -5.31 -5.12
CA ASN A 147 -15.71 -4.83 -3.91
C ASN A 147 -16.15 -3.41 -3.53
N PHE A 148 -16.26 -2.49 -4.49
CA PHE A 148 -16.76 -1.14 -4.23
C PHE A 148 -18.17 -1.15 -3.67
N LEU A 149 -19.09 -1.87 -4.30
CA LEU A 149 -20.49 -1.95 -3.86
C LEU A 149 -20.59 -2.56 -2.47
N SER A 150 -19.90 -3.69 -2.22
CA SER A 150 -19.93 -4.36 -0.92
C SER A 150 -19.39 -3.48 0.21
N LYS A 151 -18.30 -2.75 -0.02
CA LYS A 151 -17.71 -1.84 0.98
C LYS A 151 -18.53 -0.57 1.16
N PHE A 152 -19.13 -0.06 0.08
CA PHE A 152 -20.03 1.08 0.14
C PHE A 152 -21.29 0.74 0.95
N GLU A 153 -21.94 -0.38 0.65
CA GLU A 153 -23.12 -0.85 1.38
C GLU A 153 -22.83 -1.03 2.87
N SER A 154 -21.72 -1.69 3.23
CA SER A 154 -21.27 -1.84 4.61
C SER A 154 -21.11 -0.49 5.31
N SER A 155 -20.45 0.47 4.66
CA SER A 155 -20.24 1.82 5.23
C SER A 155 -21.56 2.59 5.37
N HIS A 156 -22.43 2.49 4.37
CA HIS A 156 -23.74 3.11 4.36
C HIS A 156 -24.67 2.50 5.43
N SER A 157 -24.62 1.20 5.65
CA SER A 157 -25.34 0.52 6.73
C SER A 157 -24.92 1.06 8.10
N LYS A 158 -23.61 1.22 8.34
CA LYS A 158 -23.10 1.80 9.59
C LYS A 158 -23.58 3.24 9.77
N LEU A 159 -23.56 4.05 8.71
CA LEU A 159 -24.07 5.41 8.76
C LEU A 159 -25.58 5.43 9.10
N ARG A 160 -26.37 4.57 8.48
CA ARG A 160 -27.81 4.44 8.78
C ARG A 160 -28.06 4.11 10.24
N MET A 161 -27.28 3.22 10.85
CA MET A 161 -27.40 2.90 12.28
C MET A 161 -27.10 4.09 13.21
N VAL A 162 -26.30 5.05 12.76
CA VAL A 162 -26.04 6.29 13.51
C VAL A 162 -27.19 7.29 13.36
N VAL A 163 -27.82 7.34 12.19
CA VAL A 163 -28.89 8.29 11.86
C VAL A 163 -30.26 7.81 12.36
N GLU A 164 -30.49 6.49 12.43
CA GLU A 164 -31.73 5.86 12.89
C GLU A 164 -31.42 4.81 13.98
N PRO A 165 -31.08 5.22 15.22
CA PRO A 165 -30.72 4.28 16.28
C PRO A 165 -31.87 3.37 16.74
N GLU A 166 -33.12 3.70 16.39
CA GLU A 166 -34.31 2.91 16.75
C GLU A 166 -35.25 2.64 15.56
N LYS A 167 -34.86 1.72 14.68
CA LYS A 167 -35.80 0.83 13.99
C LYS A 167 -35.22 -0.57 13.98
N GLY A 168 -35.55 -1.34 15.01
CA GLY A 168 -35.19 -2.75 15.10
C GLY A 168 -35.72 -3.54 13.89
N ASP A 169 -34.83 -4.34 13.30
CA ASP A 169 -35.03 -5.60 12.56
C ASP A 169 -36.26 -5.83 11.64
N ALA A 170 -37.03 -4.82 11.25
CA ALA A 170 -38.31 -5.04 10.53
C ALA A 170 -38.29 -4.70 9.02
N GLU A 171 -37.28 -4.02 8.48
CA GLU A 171 -37.23 -3.70 7.04
C GLU A 171 -35.83 -3.91 6.44
N ARG A 172 -35.36 -5.16 6.42
CA ARG A 172 -34.38 -5.56 5.39
C ARG A 172 -35.14 -5.75 4.08
N MET A 173 -35.28 -4.69 3.27
CA MET A 173 -35.59 -4.90 1.86
C MET A 173 -34.32 -5.41 1.15
N PRO A 174 -34.38 -6.56 0.46
CA PRO A 174 -33.28 -6.96 -0.42
C PRO A 174 -33.20 -5.94 -1.55
N VAL A 175 -32.03 -5.35 -1.75
CA VAL A 175 -31.75 -4.67 -3.01
C VAL A 175 -31.56 -5.78 -4.04
N GLU A 176 -32.62 -6.12 -4.77
CA GLU A 176 -32.52 -6.99 -5.94
C GLU A 176 -31.66 -6.27 -6.99
N ILE A 177 -30.39 -6.67 -7.06
CA ILE A 177 -29.52 -6.35 -8.20
C ILE A 177 -29.91 -7.31 -9.33
N GLU A 178 -31.12 -7.17 -9.85
CA GLU A 178 -31.50 -7.75 -11.13
C GLU A 178 -31.64 -6.59 -12.13
N ASN A 179 -30.89 -6.70 -13.25
CA ASN A 179 -30.92 -5.83 -14.44
C ASN A 179 -29.94 -4.64 -14.51
N LEU A 180 -28.65 -4.87 -14.24
CA LEU A 180 -27.60 -4.04 -14.86
C LEU A 180 -26.43 -4.82 -15.47
N ILE A 181 -26.72 -6.04 -15.93
CA ILE A 181 -25.87 -6.76 -16.87
C ILE A 181 -26.80 -7.21 -18.01
N ILE A 182 -26.78 -6.46 -19.10
CA ILE A 182 -27.09 -6.78 -20.51
C ILE A 182 -27.61 -5.49 -21.17
N SER A 183 -26.69 -4.80 -21.85
CA SER A 183 -26.87 -4.11 -23.14
C SER A 183 -25.50 -3.67 -23.64
#